data_AF-A0A9Q8FP65-F1
#
_entry.id   AF-A0A9Q8FP65-F1
#
_cell.length_a   1.000
_cell.length_b   1.000
_cell.length_c   1.000
_cell.angle_alpha   90.00
_cell.angle_beta   90.00
_cell.angle_gamma   90.00
#
_symmetry.space_group_name_H-M   'P 1'
#
loop_
_entity.id
_entity.type
_entity.pdbx_description
1 polymer ?
#
loop_
_entity_poly.entity_id
_entity_poly.type
_entity_poly.pdbx_seq_one_letter_code
_entity_poly.pdbx_strand_id
1 'polypeptide(L)'
;MTVVTFLFILLLTSLILSISNLKKSEERLSVNHSDDEHIKLMNVYNRSSMFATISLPLSLLWFSSALIFFESYIIITVLGLIFLFLSTWLCRKNVVMMPRIYNGDCEYDPTRKNMNRIWINSMDEGERLITLQSLFDCYSALILLSSLSMLILAGYSVLGDNNQLLGILLIGMTMIISTFVYYRTAAKYNQ
;
A
#
# COMPACT_ATOMS: atom_id res chain seq x y z
N MET A 1 -2.85 -19.11 17.73
CA MET A 1 -3.34 -17.84 18.31
C MET A 1 -2.30 -16.71 18.28
N THR A 2 -1.04 -16.94 18.69
CA THR A 2 0.01 -15.88 18.78
C THR A 2 0.27 -15.13 17.47
N VAL A 3 0.27 -15.81 16.32
CA VAL A 3 0.46 -15.18 15.00
C VAL A 3 -0.72 -14.27 14.63
N VAL A 4 -1.95 -14.71 14.88
CA VAL A 4 -3.18 -13.96 14.57
C VAL A 4 -3.26 -12.70 15.45
N THR A 5 -2.90 -12.79 16.72
CA THR A 5 -2.85 -11.63 17.63
C THR A 5 -1.75 -10.64 17.23
N PHE A 6 -0.60 -11.13 16.77
CA PHE A 6 0.48 -10.27 16.28
C PHE A 6 0.08 -9.51 15.00
N LEU A 7 -0.52 -10.22 14.03
CA LEU A 7 -1.06 -9.62 12.81
C LEU A 7 -2.14 -8.59 13.12
N PHE A 8 -3.00 -8.87 14.10
CA PHE A 8 -4.04 -7.93 14.54
C PHE A 8 -3.44 -6.62 15.08
N ILE A 9 -2.42 -6.68 15.94
CA ILE A 9 -1.75 -5.48 16.47
C ILE A 9 -1.11 -4.66 15.34
N LEU A 10 -0.42 -5.33 14.41
CA LEU A 10 0.19 -4.66 13.26
C LEU A 10 -0.85 -4.01 12.33
N LEU A 11 -1.97 -4.69 12.09
CA LEU A 11 -3.07 -4.16 11.29
C LEU A 11 -3.68 -2.92 11.95
N LEU A 12 -3.95 -3.00 13.25
CA LEU A 12 -4.59 -1.93 14.01
C LEU A 12 -3.70 -0.68 14.09
N THR A 13 -2.40 -0.88 14.35
CA THR A 13 -1.42 0.22 14.32
C THR A 13 -1.31 0.86 12.93
N SER A 14 -1.26 0.05 11.87
CA SER A 14 -1.24 0.55 10.48
C SER A 14 -2.49 1.37 10.14
N LEU A 15 -3.67 0.88 10.52
CA LEU A 15 -4.94 1.58 10.29
C LEU A 15 -5.03 2.91 11.04
N ILE A 16 -4.65 2.94 12.33
CA ILE A 16 -4.63 4.18 13.12
C ILE A 16 -3.69 5.21 12.48
N LEU A 17 -2.48 4.80 12.09
CA LEU A 17 -1.51 5.67 11.46
C LEU A 17 -1.99 6.18 10.09
N SER A 18 -2.62 5.31 9.29
CA SER A 18 -3.21 5.70 8.00
C SER A 18 -4.31 6.75 8.19
N ILE A 19 -5.27 6.53 9.10
CA ILE A 19 -6.36 7.47 9.38
C ILE A 19 -5.83 8.79 9.92
N SER A 20 -4.87 8.75 10.86
CA SER A 20 -4.28 9.96 11.44
C SER A 20 -3.59 10.81 10.38
N ASN A 21 -2.82 10.18 9.48
CA ASN A 21 -2.11 10.90 8.42
C ASN A 21 -3.04 11.36 7.30
N LEU A 22 -4.11 10.61 6.99
CA LEU A 22 -5.14 11.02 6.02
C LEU A 22 -5.85 12.29 6.46
N LYS A 23 -6.27 12.36 7.73
CA LYS A 23 -6.89 13.57 8.30
C LYS A 23 -5.94 14.77 8.23
N LYS A 24 -4.66 14.55 8.56
CA LYS A 24 -3.62 15.60 8.46
C LYS A 24 -3.40 16.05 7.01
N SER A 25 -3.49 15.15 6.03
CA SER A 25 -3.40 15.53 4.62
C SER A 25 -4.63 16.31 4.17
N GLU A 26 -5.85 15.93 4.59
CA GLU A 26 -7.09 16.64 4.26
C GLU A 26 -7.08 18.07 4.82
N GLU A 27 -6.69 18.23 6.07
CA GLU A 27 -6.60 19.54 6.74
C GLU A 27 -5.62 20.46 6.01
N ARG A 28 -4.44 19.94 5.64
CA ARG A 28 -3.42 20.71 4.92
C ARG A 28 -3.83 21.02 3.48
N LEU A 29 -4.55 20.14 2.80
CA LEU A 29 -5.03 20.37 1.43
C LEU A 29 -5.97 21.59 1.31
N SER A 30 -6.57 22.06 2.41
CA SER A 30 -7.58 23.12 2.42
C SER A 30 -7.02 24.55 2.44
N VAL A 31 -5.71 24.72 2.61
CA VAL A 31 -5.05 26.03 2.71
C VAL A 31 -4.15 26.25 1.49
N ASN A 32 -4.06 27.46 0.93
CA ASN A 32 -3.07 27.76 -0.11
C ASN A 32 -1.66 27.71 0.48
N HIS A 33 -0.81 26.85 -0.08
CA HIS A 33 0.51 26.50 0.47
C HIS A 33 1.64 27.15 -0.34
N SER A 34 2.75 27.50 0.33
CA SER A 34 4.04 27.74 -0.33
C SER A 34 4.69 26.41 -0.76
N ASP A 35 5.72 26.45 -1.61
CA ASP A 35 6.41 25.24 -2.10
C ASP A 35 6.91 24.33 -0.97
N ASP A 36 7.43 24.91 0.11
CA ASP A 36 7.87 24.18 1.32
C ASP A 36 6.72 23.48 2.05
N GLU A 37 5.53 24.07 2.03
CA GLU A 37 4.34 23.48 2.63
C GLU A 37 3.75 22.39 1.74
N HIS A 38 3.85 22.53 0.41
CA HIS A 38 3.54 21.47 -0.56
C HIS A 38 4.41 20.22 -0.36
N ILE A 39 5.71 20.38 -0.13
CA ILE A 39 6.62 19.26 0.19
C ILE A 39 6.18 18.55 1.49
N LYS A 40 5.79 19.30 2.52
CA LYS A 40 5.29 18.74 3.78
C LYS A 40 3.96 18.00 3.60
N LEU A 41 3.04 18.56 2.81
CA LEU A 41 1.77 17.92 2.45
C LEU A 41 2.03 16.59 1.72
N MET A 42 2.93 16.60 0.72
CA MET A 42 3.31 15.41 -0.04
C MET A 42 3.91 14.32 0.86
N ASN A 43 4.75 14.70 1.82
CA ASN A 43 5.34 13.75 2.76
C ASN A 43 4.30 13.13 3.72
N VAL A 44 3.32 13.91 4.17
CA VAL A 44 2.21 13.41 5.00
C VAL A 44 1.30 12.48 4.20
N TYR A 45 0.98 12.85 2.95
CA TYR A 45 0.20 12.03 2.04
C TYR A 45 0.91 10.71 1.72
N ASN A 46 2.20 10.74 1.37
CA ASN A 46 2.98 9.54 1.09
C ASN A 46 3.03 8.60 2.29
N ARG A 47 3.11 9.14 3.52
CA ARG A 47 2.98 8.32 4.74
C ARG A 47 1.58 7.72 4.88
N SER A 48 0.52 8.51 4.68
CA SER A 48 -0.87 8.02 4.71
C SER A 48 -1.08 6.88 3.71
N SER A 49 -0.66 7.09 2.47
CA SER A 49 -0.79 6.13 1.39
C SER A 49 0.06 4.89 1.63
N MET A 50 1.28 5.02 2.18
CA MET A 50 2.10 3.86 2.56
C MET A 50 1.40 2.99 3.60
N PHE A 51 0.89 3.57 4.69
CA PHE A 51 0.21 2.79 5.72
C PHE A 51 -1.12 2.21 5.21
N ALA A 52 -1.86 2.92 4.37
CA ALA A 52 -3.07 2.39 3.73
C ALA A 52 -2.75 1.16 2.87
N THR A 53 -1.75 1.27 1.99
CA THR A 53 -1.34 0.18 1.10
C THR A 53 -0.74 -1.01 1.86
N ILE A 54 -0.06 -0.78 2.99
CA ILE A 54 0.42 -1.85 3.89
C ILE A 54 -0.74 -2.50 4.67
N SER A 55 -1.77 -1.74 5.04
CA SER A 55 -2.93 -2.28 5.76
C SER A 55 -3.70 -3.33 4.94
N LEU A 56 -3.70 -3.21 3.61
CA LEU A 56 -4.39 -4.12 2.70
C LEU A 56 -3.84 -5.57 2.76
N PRO A 57 -2.54 -5.86 2.53
CA PRO A 57 -1.99 -7.21 2.68
C PRO A 57 -2.08 -7.71 4.12
N LEU A 58 -1.95 -6.84 5.13
CA LEU A 58 -2.15 -7.23 6.54
C LEU A 58 -3.60 -7.68 6.82
N SER A 59 -4.59 -6.98 6.27
CA SER A 59 -6.00 -7.37 6.40
C SER A 59 -6.29 -8.69 5.68
N LEU A 60 -5.69 -8.91 4.51
CA LEU A 60 -5.79 -10.18 3.76
C LEU A 60 -5.12 -11.34 4.49
N LEU A 61 -3.93 -11.13 5.06
CA LEU A 61 -3.25 -12.14 5.88
C LEU A 61 -4.12 -12.52 7.06
N TRP A 62 -4.65 -11.52 7.77
CA TRP A 62 -5.48 -11.76 8.93
C TRP A 62 -6.80 -12.48 8.58
N PHE A 63 -7.48 -12.04 7.51
CA PHE A 63 -8.70 -12.67 7.02
C PHE A 63 -8.47 -14.11 6.53
N SER A 64 -7.42 -14.34 5.75
CA SER A 64 -7.07 -15.69 5.26
C SER A 64 -6.73 -16.63 6.42
N SER A 65 -6.01 -16.13 7.43
CA SER A 65 -5.74 -16.88 8.66
C SER A 65 -7.02 -17.24 9.39
N ALA A 66 -7.97 -16.29 9.49
CA ALA A 66 -9.23 -16.49 10.18
C ALA A 66 -10.14 -17.49 9.42
N LEU A 67 -10.15 -17.43 8.07
CA LEU A 67 -10.91 -18.34 7.21
C LEU A 67 -10.47 -19.80 7.35
N ILE A 68 -9.16 -20.06 7.47
CA ILE A 68 -8.64 -21.42 7.64
C ILE A 68 -9.15 -22.06 8.95
N PHE A 69 -9.42 -21.26 9.98
CA PHE A 69 -9.96 -21.73 11.26
C PHE A 69 -11.44 -21.36 11.46
N PHE A 70 -12.21 -21.26 10.37
CA PHE A 70 -13.58 -20.72 10.36
C PHE A 70 -14.49 -21.38 11.42
N GLU A 71 -14.45 -22.72 11.53
CA GLU A 71 -15.33 -23.48 12.44
C GLU A 71 -15.16 -23.08 13.92
N SER A 72 -13.96 -22.65 14.30
CA SER A 72 -13.64 -22.29 15.69
C SER A 72 -13.78 -20.79 15.99
N TYR A 73 -13.82 -19.92 14.97
CA TYR A 73 -13.65 -18.47 15.15
C TYR A 73 -14.50 -17.59 14.22
N ILE A 74 -15.81 -17.82 14.18
CA ILE A 74 -16.77 -17.06 13.35
C ILE A 74 -16.72 -15.54 13.62
N ILE A 75 -16.55 -15.12 14.88
CA ILE A 75 -16.48 -13.68 15.22
C ILE A 75 -15.22 -13.03 14.62
N ILE A 76 -14.10 -13.75 14.61
CA ILE A 76 -12.81 -13.25 14.09
C ILE A 76 -12.87 -13.11 12.57
N THR A 77 -13.53 -14.03 11.87
CA THR A 77 -13.70 -13.95 10.41
C THR A 77 -14.61 -12.79 9.99
N VAL A 78 -15.70 -12.53 10.72
CA VAL A 78 -16.57 -11.36 10.47
C VAL A 78 -15.80 -10.05 10.68
N LEU A 79 -15.04 -9.93 11.76
CA LEU A 79 -14.15 -8.78 11.96
C LEU A 79 -13.11 -8.66 10.83
N GLY A 80 -12.62 -9.79 10.30
CA GLY A 80 -11.69 -9.83 9.17
C GLY A 80 -12.23 -9.14 7.93
N LEU A 81 -13.48 -9.43 7.63
CA LEU A 81 -14.19 -8.84 6.50
C LEU A 81 -14.40 -7.32 6.70
N ILE A 82 -14.69 -6.88 7.93
CA ILE A 82 -14.81 -5.46 8.29
C ILE A 82 -13.49 -4.72 8.08
N PHE A 83 -12.35 -5.26 8.54
CA PHE A 83 -11.07 -4.61 8.33
C PHE A 83 -10.63 -4.60 6.88
N LEU A 84 -10.92 -5.67 6.12
CA LEU A 84 -10.64 -5.69 4.69
C LEU A 84 -11.41 -4.57 3.98
N PHE A 85 -12.70 -4.41 4.28
CA PHE A 85 -13.51 -3.31 3.75
C PHE A 85 -12.93 -1.93 4.14
N LEU A 86 -12.52 -1.76 5.40
CA LEU A 86 -11.93 -0.51 5.89
C LEU A 86 -10.60 -0.19 5.20
N SER A 87 -9.71 -1.17 5.03
CA SER A 87 -8.44 -1.02 4.31
C SER A 87 -8.66 -0.67 2.84
N THR A 88 -9.60 -1.33 2.15
CA THR A 88 -9.94 -0.99 0.76
C THR A 88 -10.51 0.42 0.65
N TRP A 89 -11.37 0.83 1.60
CA TRP A 89 -11.91 2.20 1.65
C TRP A 89 -10.81 3.25 1.83
N LEU A 90 -9.85 3.01 2.72
CA LEU A 90 -8.69 3.89 2.93
C LEU A 90 -7.81 4.02 1.68
N CYS A 91 -7.53 2.90 1.00
CA CYS A 91 -6.79 2.93 -0.27
C CYS A 91 -7.53 3.78 -1.31
N ARG A 92 -8.85 3.58 -1.47
CA ARG A 92 -9.66 4.36 -2.41
C ARG A 92 -9.66 5.84 -2.09
N LYS A 93 -9.73 6.22 -0.81
CA LYS A 93 -9.65 7.61 -0.37
C LYS A 93 -8.31 8.26 -0.72
N ASN A 94 -7.19 7.56 -0.52
CA ASN A 94 -5.87 8.06 -0.92
C ASN A 94 -5.77 8.23 -2.45
N VAL A 95 -6.25 7.25 -3.24
CA VAL A 95 -6.25 7.36 -4.72
C VAL A 95 -7.03 8.58 -5.22
N VAL A 96 -8.17 8.90 -4.59
CA VAL A 96 -8.98 10.08 -4.96
C VAL A 96 -8.26 11.40 -4.62
N MET A 97 -7.38 11.42 -3.63
CA MET A 97 -6.57 12.59 -3.28
C MET A 97 -5.35 12.78 -4.17
N MET A 98 -4.86 11.71 -4.80
CA MET A 98 -3.68 11.75 -5.67
C MET A 98 -3.71 12.90 -6.69
N PRO A 99 -4.76 13.08 -7.53
CA PRO A 99 -4.78 14.18 -8.51
C PRO A 99 -4.86 15.58 -7.88
N ARG A 100 -5.29 15.71 -6.62
CA ARG A 100 -5.34 17.01 -5.92
C ARG A 100 -4.00 17.42 -5.31
N ILE A 101 -3.11 16.45 -5.08
CA ILE A 101 -1.80 16.64 -4.45
C ILE A 101 -0.70 16.68 -5.52
N TYR A 102 -0.88 15.93 -6.61
CA TYR A 102 0.04 15.82 -7.73
C TYR A 102 -0.29 16.76 -8.91
N ASN A 103 -1.14 17.79 -8.71
CA ASN A 103 -1.20 18.89 -9.67
C ASN A 103 0.07 19.74 -9.51
N GLY A 104 1.11 19.36 -10.25
CA GLY A 104 2.37 20.08 -10.30
C GLY A 104 3.23 19.52 -11.42
N ASP A 105 3.42 20.32 -12.46
CA ASP A 105 4.54 20.18 -13.38
C ASP A 105 5.83 20.27 -12.55
N CYS A 106 6.62 19.19 -12.48
CA CYS A 106 7.88 19.20 -11.72
C CYS A 106 8.99 18.45 -12.46
N GLU A 107 10.08 19.20 -12.72
CA GLU A 107 11.37 18.76 -13.24
C GLU A 107 12.18 17.90 -12.23
N TYR A 108 13.18 17.18 -12.75
CA TYR A 108 13.92 16.10 -12.10
C TYR A 108 15.36 16.51 -11.70
N ASP A 109 15.80 16.23 -10.46
CA ASP A 109 17.16 16.53 -9.96
C ASP A 109 18.15 15.32 -10.03
N PRO A 110 19.38 15.43 -10.59
CA PRO A 110 20.24 14.32 -11.03
C PRO A 110 21.37 13.80 -10.10
N THR A 111 21.45 14.09 -8.80
CA THR A 111 22.71 13.84 -8.03
C THR A 111 22.98 12.49 -7.28
N ARG A 112 22.46 11.31 -7.67
CA ARG A 112 22.76 10.00 -6.99
C ARG A 112 22.98 8.79 -7.91
N LYS A 113 23.96 7.99 -7.47
CA LYS A 113 24.79 6.98 -8.16
C LYS A 113 24.07 5.64 -8.41
N ASN A 114 23.23 5.51 -9.43
CA ASN A 114 22.62 4.24 -9.85
C ASN A 114 22.36 4.20 -11.38
N MET A 115 22.76 3.13 -12.06
CA MET A 115 22.73 2.95 -13.53
C MET A 115 21.34 3.07 -14.17
N ASN A 116 20.24 2.71 -13.48
CA ASN A 116 18.86 2.90 -14.00
C ASN A 116 18.54 4.37 -14.30
N ARG A 117 19.27 5.29 -13.67
CA ARG A 117 19.15 6.73 -13.86
C ARG A 117 19.71 7.20 -15.19
N ILE A 118 20.76 6.54 -15.70
CA ILE A 118 21.38 6.88 -16.98
C ILE A 118 20.41 6.59 -18.12
N TRP A 119 19.68 5.47 -18.04
CA TRP A 119 18.66 5.09 -19.01
C TRP A 119 17.42 5.98 -18.97
N ILE A 120 16.93 6.32 -17.77
CA ILE A 120 15.74 7.17 -17.62
C ILE A 120 16.05 8.63 -17.97
N ASN A 121 17.28 9.10 -17.75
CA ASN A 121 17.70 10.47 -18.11
C ASN A 121 18.09 10.63 -19.58
N SER A 122 18.30 9.52 -20.31
CA SER A 122 18.49 9.56 -21.77
C SER A 122 17.17 9.51 -22.55
N MET A 123 16.04 9.28 -21.87
CA MET A 123 14.70 9.29 -22.44
C MET A 123 14.19 10.73 -22.53
N ASP A 124 13.42 11.02 -23.58
CA ASP A 124 12.69 12.28 -23.69
C ASP A 124 11.68 12.41 -22.53
N GLU A 125 11.26 13.62 -22.18
CA GLU A 125 10.38 13.85 -21.03
C GLU A 125 9.03 13.15 -21.19
N GLY A 126 8.52 13.07 -22.42
CA GLY A 126 7.32 12.30 -22.76
C GLY A 126 7.52 10.79 -22.57
N GLU A 127 8.66 10.25 -22.98
CA GLU A 127 9.00 8.83 -22.80
C GLU A 127 9.20 8.48 -21.32
N ARG A 128 9.82 9.40 -20.55
CA ARG A 128 9.97 9.28 -19.10
C ARG A 128 8.61 9.22 -18.40
N LEU A 129 7.67 10.11 -18.77
CA LEU A 129 6.32 10.12 -18.23
C LEU A 129 5.58 8.81 -18.51
N ILE A 130 5.59 8.35 -19.76
CA ILE A 130 4.95 7.09 -20.17
C ILE A 130 5.57 5.90 -19.42
N THR A 131 6.89 5.89 -19.25
CA THR A 131 7.61 4.82 -18.54
C THR A 131 7.27 4.81 -17.05
N LEU A 132 7.19 5.96 -16.39
CA LEU A 132 6.78 6.06 -14.98
C LEU A 132 5.32 5.65 -14.76
N GLN A 133 4.43 6.08 -15.66
CA GLN A 133 3.01 5.74 -15.59
C GLN A 133 2.81 4.22 -15.79
N SER A 134 3.44 3.64 -16.81
CA SER A 134 3.39 2.19 -17.04
C SER A 134 4.01 1.38 -15.89
N LEU A 135 5.05 1.89 -15.24
CA LEU A 135 5.64 1.24 -14.07
C LEU A 135 4.70 1.27 -12.86
N PHE A 136 3.98 2.39 -12.66
CA PHE A 136 2.95 2.49 -11.62
C PHE A 136 1.75 1.58 -11.87
N ASP A 137 1.29 1.51 -13.12
CA ASP A 137 0.20 0.62 -13.53
C ASP A 137 0.60 -0.85 -13.36
N CYS A 138 1.84 -1.21 -13.74
CA CYS A 138 2.40 -2.54 -13.54
C CYS A 138 2.51 -2.90 -12.06
N TYR A 139 3.00 -1.98 -11.22
CA TYR A 139 3.07 -2.16 -9.77
C TYR A 139 1.68 -2.39 -9.17
N SER A 140 0.69 -1.58 -9.58
CA SER A 140 -0.70 -1.70 -9.13
C SER A 140 -1.33 -3.03 -9.57
N ALA A 141 -1.08 -3.47 -10.81
CA ALA A 141 -1.51 -4.75 -11.33
C ALA A 141 -0.89 -5.94 -10.57
N LEU A 142 0.40 -5.87 -10.23
CA LEU A 142 1.08 -6.88 -9.42
C LEU A 142 0.53 -7.00 -8.01
N ILE A 143 0.19 -5.88 -7.37
CA ILE A 143 -0.49 -5.87 -6.07
C ILE A 143 -1.86 -6.55 -6.17
N LEU A 144 -2.64 -6.21 -7.20
CA LEU A 144 -3.97 -6.79 -7.41
C LEU A 144 -3.88 -8.30 -7.67
N LEU A 145 -2.97 -8.73 -8.55
CA LEU A 145 -2.76 -10.15 -8.84
C LEU A 145 -2.31 -10.93 -7.61
N SER A 146 -1.40 -10.36 -6.80
CA SER A 146 -0.94 -10.96 -5.54
C SER A 146 -2.08 -11.10 -4.54
N SER A 147 -2.93 -10.08 -4.42
CA SER A 147 -4.11 -10.11 -3.54
C SER A 147 -5.12 -11.17 -3.95
N LEU A 148 -5.39 -11.31 -5.26
CA LEU A 148 -6.27 -12.34 -5.80
C LEU A 148 -5.68 -13.74 -5.58
N SER A 149 -4.37 -13.89 -5.76
CA SER A 149 -3.66 -15.16 -5.51
C SER A 149 -3.78 -15.60 -4.05
N MET A 150 -3.66 -14.67 -3.09
CA MET A 150 -3.89 -14.97 -1.67
C MET A 150 -5.32 -15.46 -1.41
N LEU A 151 -6.33 -14.84 -2.03
CA LEU A 151 -7.73 -15.26 -1.88
C LEU A 151 -7.97 -16.66 -2.48
N ILE A 152 -7.40 -16.95 -3.64
CA ILE A 152 -7.49 -18.28 -4.27
C ILE A 152 -6.83 -19.35 -3.38
N LEU A 153 -5.63 -19.06 -2.85
CA LEU A 153 -4.92 -19.96 -1.93
C LEU A 153 -5.69 -20.19 -0.63
N ALA A 154 -6.32 -19.14 -0.08
CA ALA A 154 -7.16 -19.26 1.09
C ALA A 154 -8.39 -20.15 0.81
N GLY A 155 -9.06 -19.95 -0.32
CA GLY A 155 -10.19 -20.80 -0.75
C GLY A 155 -9.79 -22.26 -0.99
N TYR A 156 -8.65 -22.49 -1.65
CA TYR A 156 -8.11 -23.84 -1.85
C TYR A 156 -7.75 -24.53 -0.53
N SER A 157 -7.22 -23.76 0.44
CA SER A 157 -6.87 -24.27 1.76
C SER A 157 -8.10 -24.77 2.52
N VAL A 158 -9.21 -24.03 2.45
CA VAL A 158 -10.47 -24.38 3.10
C VAL A 158 -11.17 -25.57 2.42
N LEU A 159 -11.15 -25.63 1.09
CA LEU A 159 -11.84 -26.71 0.35
C LEU A 159 -11.06 -28.03 0.33
N GLY A 160 -9.74 -27.97 0.40
CA GLY A 160 -8.87 -29.14 0.22
C GLY A 160 -8.21 -29.65 1.50
N ASP A 161 -8.55 -29.11 2.68
CA ASP A 161 -7.92 -29.40 3.99
C ASP A 161 -6.38 -29.30 3.99
N ASN A 162 -5.81 -28.63 2.99
CA ASN A 162 -4.37 -28.46 2.84
C ASN A 162 -3.95 -27.12 3.43
N ASN A 163 -2.91 -27.11 4.26
CA ASN A 163 -2.41 -25.89 4.88
C ASN A 163 -1.58 -25.06 3.89
N GLN A 164 -2.17 -24.00 3.32
CA GLN A 164 -1.49 -23.04 2.42
C GLN A 164 -0.99 -21.78 3.13
N LEU A 165 -1.07 -21.74 4.47
CA LEU A 165 -0.81 -20.53 5.26
C LEU A 165 0.60 -19.97 5.05
N LEU A 166 1.60 -20.83 4.84
CA LEU A 166 2.98 -20.41 4.57
C LEU A 166 3.10 -19.66 3.24
N GLY A 167 2.45 -20.14 2.18
CA GLY A 167 2.46 -19.47 0.86
C GLY A 167 1.76 -18.12 0.91
N ILE A 168 0.61 -18.05 1.59
CA ILE A 168 -0.14 -16.82 1.82
C ILE A 168 0.72 -15.80 2.59
N LEU A 169 1.46 -16.25 3.61
CA LEU A 169 2.36 -15.41 4.41
C LEU A 169 3.50 -14.84 3.55
N LEU A 170 4.15 -15.66 2.72
CA LEU A 170 5.22 -15.22 1.82
C LEU A 170 4.73 -14.16 0.83
N ILE A 171 3.57 -14.36 0.21
CA ILE A 171 2.99 -13.36 -0.70
C ILE A 171 2.71 -12.04 0.04
N GLY A 172 2.11 -12.12 1.23
CA GLY A 172 1.83 -10.94 2.05
C GLY A 172 3.11 -10.18 2.44
N MET A 173 4.18 -10.88 2.81
CA MET A 173 5.49 -10.26 3.11
C MET A 173 6.10 -9.58 1.88
N THR A 174 6.04 -10.21 0.71
CA THR A 174 6.51 -9.60 -0.54
C THR A 174 5.75 -8.32 -0.86
N MET A 175 4.43 -8.30 -0.67
CA MET A 175 3.61 -7.08 -0.85
C MET A 175 4.00 -5.97 0.13
N ILE A 176 4.18 -6.30 1.41
CA ILE A 176 4.58 -5.32 2.45
C ILE A 176 5.95 -4.73 2.14
N ILE A 177 6.94 -5.57 1.82
CA ILE A 177 8.31 -5.13 1.50
C ILE A 177 8.31 -4.26 0.25
N SER A 178 7.63 -4.70 -0.82
CA SER A 178 7.56 -3.95 -2.08
C SER A 178 6.93 -2.57 -1.87
N THR A 179 5.86 -2.50 -1.08
CA THR A 179 5.19 -1.25 -0.71
C THR A 179 6.09 -0.34 0.12
N PHE A 180 6.75 -0.88 1.14
CA PHE A 180 7.67 -0.11 1.96
C PHE A 180 8.84 0.46 1.14
N VAL A 181 9.44 -0.35 0.25
CA VAL A 181 10.53 0.07 -0.63
C VAL A 181 10.06 1.18 -1.58
N TYR A 182 8.87 1.05 -2.17
CA TYR A 182 8.30 2.04 -3.07
C TYR A 182 8.14 3.41 -2.38
N TYR A 183 7.40 3.47 -1.27
CA TYR A 183 7.14 4.74 -0.59
C TYR A 183 8.36 5.33 0.11
N ARG A 184 9.27 4.50 0.63
CA ARG A 184 10.56 4.98 1.17
C ARG A 184 11.40 5.63 0.08
N THR A 185 11.41 5.05 -1.11
CA THR A 185 12.12 5.60 -2.26
C THR A 185 11.49 6.91 -2.70
N ALA A 186 10.15 6.98 -2.79
CA ALA A 186 9.43 8.22 -3.09
C ALA A 186 9.74 9.35 -2.09
N ALA A 187 9.72 9.05 -0.79
CA ALA A 187 10.02 10.04 0.25
C ALA A 187 11.45 10.61 0.17
N LYS A 188 12.41 9.85 -0.37
CA LYS A 188 13.80 10.31 -0.56
C LYS A 188 13.94 11.32 -1.70
N TYR A 189 13.02 11.30 -2.67
CA TYR A 189 13.02 12.23 -3.80
C TYR A 189 12.19 13.50 -3.56
N ASN A 190 11.41 13.53 -2.47
CA ASN A 190 10.69 14.73 -2.03
C ASN A 190 11.51 15.62 -1.07
N GLN A 191 12.80 15.33 -0.88
CA GLN A 191 13.74 16.11 -0.08
C GLN A 191 14.72 16.82 -0.98
#